data_AF-A0A942ZMR9-F1
#
_entry.id   AF-A0A942ZMR9-F1
#
_cell.length_a   1.000
_cell.length_b   1.000
_cell.length_c   1.000
_cell.angle_alpha   90.00
_cell.angle_beta   90.00
_cell.angle_gamma   90.00
#
_symmetry.space_group_name_H-M   'P 1'
#
loop_
_entity.id
_entity.type
_entity.pdbx_description
1 polymer ?
#
loop_
_entity_poly.entity_id
_entity_poly.type
_entity_poly.pdbx_seq_one_letter_code
_entity_poly.pdbx_strand_id
1 'polypeptide(L)' 'MMNLRKSSKKQAKIKLALQGCAGSGKTYSALLLAYGLCNDWTKIAVIDSENGSADLYAHLGSYN' A
#
# COMPACT_ATOMS: atom_id res chain seq x y z
N MET A 1 -21.48 19.15 -30.90
CA MET A 1 -21.33 17.71 -31.21
C MET A 1 -21.38 16.92 -29.91
N MET A 2 -22.27 15.94 -29.80
CA MET A 2 -22.42 15.08 -28.62
C MET A 2 -21.38 13.97 -28.66
N ASN A 3 -20.43 13.94 -27.72
CA ASN A 3 -19.44 12.87 -27.60
C ASN A 3 -19.92 11.85 -26.56
N LEU A 4 -20.38 10.69 -27.02
CA LEU A 4 -20.74 9.57 -26.16
C LEU A 4 -19.47 8.85 -25.72
N ARG A 5 -19.14 8.91 -24.42
CA ARG A 5 -17.99 8.19 -23.85
C ARG A 5 -18.39 6.75 -23.50
N LYS A 6 -17.53 5.79 -23.86
CA LYS A 6 -17.67 4.40 -23.40
C LYS A 6 -17.43 4.32 -21.89
N SER A 7 -18.39 3.78 -21.13
CA SER A 7 -18.24 3.61 -19.69
C SER A 7 -17.10 2.63 -19.39
N SER A 8 -16.22 2.98 -18.46
CA SER A 8 -15.24 2.06 -17.91
C SER A 8 -15.17 2.20 -16.38
N LYS A 9 -14.93 1.09 -15.68
CA LYS A 9 -14.67 1.09 -14.23
C LYS A 9 -13.32 1.76 -13.99
N LYS A 10 -13.30 3.09 -13.94
CA LYS A 10 -12.07 3.88 -13.97
C LYS A 10 -11.38 4.06 -12.61
N GLN A 11 -11.98 3.65 -11.49
CA GLN A 11 -11.50 4.06 -10.15
C GLN A 11 -11.78 3.09 -9.00
N ALA A 12 -11.84 1.77 -9.24
CA ALA A 12 -11.92 0.85 -8.10
C ALA A 12 -10.55 0.80 -7.40
N LYS A 13 -10.42 1.47 -6.25
CA LYS A 13 -9.24 1.32 -5.38
C LYS A 13 -9.24 -0.09 -4.79
N ILE A 14 -8.09 -0.75 -4.83
CA ILE A 14 -7.92 -2.05 -4.16
C ILE A 14 -8.07 -1.83 -2.65
N LYS A 15 -8.89 -2.68 -2.01
CA LYS A 15 -8.95 -2.83 -0.56
C LYS A 15 -8.49 -4.24 -0.25
N LEU A 16 -7.37 -4.35 0.45
CA LEU A 16 -6.73 -5.61 0.77
C LEU A 16 -6.52 -5.70 2.28
N ALA A 17 -6.80 -6.87 2.85
CA ALA A 17 -6.46 -7.19 4.23
C ALA A 17 -5.35 -8.25 4.23
N LEU A 18 -4.25 -7.97 4.92
CA LEU A 18 -3.21 -8.95 5.24
C LEU A 18 -3.45 -9.42 6.68
N GLN A 19 -3.52 -10.74 6.89
CA GLN A 19 -3.88 -11.34 8.17
C GLN A 19 -2.83 -12.38 8.59
N GLY A 20 -2.63 -12.51 9.90
CA GLY A 20 -1.63 -13.39 10.49
C GLY A 20 -1.28 -12.98 11.92
N CYS A 21 -0.65 -13.89 12.67
CA CYS A 21 -0.23 -13.66 14.05
C CYS A 21 0.82 -12.54 14.17
N ALA A 22 1.10 -12.07 15.39
CA ALA A 22 2.25 -11.19 15.63
C ALA A 22 3.55 -11.87 15.15
N GLY A 23 4.45 -11.10 14.52
CA GLY A 23 5.70 -11.64 13.96
C GLY A 23 5.56 -12.37 12.62
N SER A 24 4.35 -12.54 12.05
CA SER A 24 4.16 -13.26 10.78
C SER A 24 4.57 -12.47 9.52
N GLY A 25 5.17 -11.28 9.67
CA GLY A 25 5.64 -10.45 8.56
C GLY A 25 4.60 -9.53 7.91
N LYS A 26 3.44 -9.29 8.54
CA LYS A 26 2.34 -8.49 7.95
C LYS A 26 2.79 -7.10 7.48
N THR A 27 3.45 -6.34 8.35
CA THR A 27 3.91 -4.97 8.04
C THR A 27 4.92 -4.97 6.90
N TYR A 28 5.91 -5.88 6.96
CA TYR A 28 6.91 -6.03 5.91
C TYR A 28 6.28 -6.35 4.54
N SER A 29 5.38 -7.35 4.51
CA SER A 29 4.69 -7.73 3.28
C SER A 29 3.78 -6.62 2.75
N ALA A 30 3.13 -5.84 3.63
CA ALA A 30 2.34 -4.68 3.23
C ALA A 30 3.19 -3.62 2.51
N LEU A 31 4.36 -3.31 3.05
CA LEU A 31 5.31 -2.36 2.47
C LEU A 31 5.82 -2.83 1.10
N LEU A 32 6.23 -4.09 0.99
CA LEU A 32 6.67 -4.65 -0.29
C LEU A 32 5.56 -4.69 -1.34
N LEU A 33 4.33 -5.00 -0.93
CA LEU A 33 3.18 -5.01 -1.84
C LEU A 33 2.85 -3.59 -2.31
N ALA A 34 2.88 -2.60 -1.41
CA ALA A 34 2.69 -1.20 -1.77
C ALA A 34 3.78 -0.72 -2.76
N TYR A 35 5.04 -1.06 -2.51
CA TYR A 35 6.14 -0.77 -3.43
C TYR A 35 5.95 -1.46 -4.77
N GLY A 36 5.61 -2.76 -4.81
CA GLY A 36 5.39 -3.48 -6.07
C GLY A 36 4.26 -2.89 -6.94
N LEU A 37 3.28 -2.20 -6.34
CA LEU A 37 2.19 -1.54 -7.05
C LEU A 37 2.57 -0.19 -7.68
N CYS A 38 3.51 0.55 -7.09
CA CYS A 38 3.85 1.91 -7.52
C CYS A 38 5.31 2.12 -7.94
N ASN A 39 6.20 1.19 -7.58
CA ASN A 39 7.66 1.22 -7.72
C ASN A 39 8.29 2.53 -7.22
N ASP A 40 7.74 3.13 -6.17
CA ASP A 40 8.17 4.43 -5.64
C ASP A 40 7.80 4.56 -4.16
N TRP A 41 8.79 4.51 -3.28
CA TRP A 41 8.60 4.62 -1.83
C TRP A 41 7.95 5.94 -1.40
N THR A 42 8.18 7.03 -2.13
CA THR A 42 7.65 8.36 -1.78
C THR A 42 6.13 8.47 -1.96
N LYS A 43 5.52 7.51 -2.68
CA LYS A 43 4.07 7.40 -2.88
C LYS A 43 3.37 6.54 -1.83
N ILE A 44 4.10 6.01 -0.85
CA ILE A 44 3.58 5.12 0.19
C ILE A 44 3.43 5.94 1.48
N ALA A 45 2.23 5.86 2.05
CA ALA A 45 1.91 6.41 3.37
C ALA A 45 1.46 5.27 4.29
N VAL A 46 2.04 5.20 5.48
CA VAL A 46 1.79 4.17 6.48
C VAL A 46 1.04 4.80 7.65
N ILE A 47 -0.02 4.13 8.09
CA ILE A 47 -0.69 4.45 9.35
C ILE A 47 -0.44 3.25 10.25
N ASP A 48 0.50 3.41 11.16
CA ASP A 48 0.88 2.34 12.09
C ASP A 48 0.10 2.48 13.40
N SER A 49 -0.79 1.51 13.66
CA SER A 49 -1.53 1.42 14.92
C SER A 49 -0.95 0.40 15.90
N GLU A 50 0.10 -0.33 15.52
CA GLU A 50 0.64 -1.49 16.24
C GLU A 50 2.09 -1.27 16.70
N ASN A 51 2.30 -0.21 17.49
CA ASN A 51 3.53 0.06 18.24
C ASN A 51 4.80 0.31 17.38
N GLY A 52 4.66 0.97 16.23
CA GLY A 52 5.82 1.39 15.41
C GLY A 52 6.50 0.23 14.67
N SER A 53 5.77 -0.85 14.39
CA SER A 53 6.25 -1.97 13.57
C SER A 53 6.78 -1.53 12.20
N ALA A 54 6.28 -0.43 11.64
CA ALA A 54 6.75 0.15 10.39
C ALA A 54 8.17 0.72 10.52
N ASP A 55 8.54 1.29 11.67
CA ASP A 55 9.85 1.92 11.87
C ASP A 55 11.00 0.90 11.77
N LEU A 56 10.73 -0.37 12.10
CA LEU A 56 11.67 -1.48 11.93
C LEU A 56 12.14 -1.64 10.47
N TYR A 57 11.36 -1.13 9.52
CA TYR A 57 11.59 -1.26 8.09
C TYR A 57 11.97 0.05 7.40
N ALA A 58 12.33 1.10 8.16
CA ALA A 58 12.69 2.41 7.61
C ALA A 58 13.86 2.35 6.59
N HIS A 59 14.69 1.31 6.67
CA HIS A 59 15.77 1.04 5.73
C HIS A 59 15.29 0.66 4.32
N LEU A 60 14.02 0.28 4.13
CA LEU A 60 13.49 -0.10 2.81
C LEU A 60 13.35 1.10 1.86
N GLY A 61 13.03 2.28 2.39
CA GLY A 61 12.90 3.48 1.58
C GLY A 61 12.15 4.61 2.29
N SER A 62 12.07 5.75 1.62
CA SER A 62 11.48 6.99 2.15
C SER A 62 9.96 7.02 2.02
N TYR A 63 9.27 6.09 2.68
CA TYR A 63 7.81 6.19 2.90
C TYR A 63 7.50 7.13 4.07
N ASN A 64 6.27 7.65 4.09
CA ASN A 64 5.79 8.57 5.14
C ASN A 64 4.82 7.88 6.09
#